data_AF-A0A9D8FLB3-F1
#
_entry.id   AF-A0A9D8FLB3-F1
#
_cell.length_a   1.000
_cell.length_b   1.000
_cell.length_c   1.000
_cell.angle_alpha   90.00
_cell.angle_beta   90.00
_cell.angle_gamma   90.00
#
_symmetry.space_group_name_H-M   'P 1'
#
loop_
_entity.id
_entity.type
_entity.pdbx_description
1 polymer ?
#
loop_
_entity_poly.entity_id
_entity_poly.type
_entity_poly.pdbx_seq_one_letter_code
_entity_poly.pdbx_strand_id
1 'polypeptide(L)'
;MKREQRILFGILEKSGFSPFQLKVYNIVCAIPWGRTRSYKWIARRLNAPNSSRAVGQALKRNPFPLIIPCHRVIKSDGGLGGFSQGRPLKKRLLDLEKTDIIVEKRGAYV
;
A
#
# COMPACT_ATOMS: atom_id res chain seq x y z
N MET A 1 1.52 14.61 -10.75
CA MET A 1 2.32 13.40 -10.43
C MET A 1 3.80 13.77 -10.58
N LYS A 2 4.65 13.50 -9.58
CA LYS A 2 6.07 13.91 -9.63
C LYS A 2 6.82 13.15 -10.73
N ARG A 3 7.83 13.77 -11.37
CA ARG A 3 8.52 13.28 -12.58
C ARG A 3 9.12 11.87 -12.42
N GLU A 4 9.60 11.53 -11.23
CA GLU A 4 10.19 10.22 -10.87
C GLU A 4 9.16 9.08 -10.84
N GLN A 5 7.92 9.37 -10.41
CA GLN A 5 6.84 8.38 -10.40
C GLN A 5 6.43 7.96 -11.82
N ARG A 6 6.69 8.78 -12.84
CA ARG A 6 6.39 8.46 -14.25
C ARG A 6 7.31 7.37 -14.83
N ILE A 7 8.59 7.33 -14.44
CA ILE A 7 9.55 6.34 -14.97
C ILE A 7 9.24 4.95 -14.42
N LEU A 8 9.08 4.86 -13.10
CA LEU A 8 8.67 3.62 -12.44
C LEU A 8 7.33 3.12 -13.02
N PHE A 9 6.39 4.04 -13.26
CA PHE A 9 5.09 3.70 -13.83
C PHE A 9 5.20 3.15 -15.25
N GLY A 10 6.02 3.75 -16.11
CA GLY A 10 6.28 3.21 -17.45
C GLY A 10 6.93 1.82 -17.44
N ILE A 11 7.73 1.51 -16.41
CA ILE A 11 8.28 0.16 -16.20
C ILE A 11 7.18 -0.81 -15.74
N LEU A 12 6.34 -0.41 -14.76
CA LEU A 12 5.26 -1.23 -14.25
C LEU A 12 4.20 -1.54 -15.33
N GLU A 13 3.83 -0.58 -16.17
CA GLU A 13 2.88 -0.80 -17.28
C GLU A 13 3.38 -1.86 -18.27
N LYS A 14 4.68 -1.89 -18.56
CA LYS A 14 5.30 -2.90 -19.44
C LYS A 14 5.50 -4.26 -18.78
N SER A 15 5.20 -4.39 -17.49
CA SER A 15 5.46 -5.60 -16.69
C SER A 15 4.32 -6.64 -16.72
N GLY A 16 3.23 -6.40 -17.47
CA GLY A 16 2.11 -7.35 -17.58
C GLY A 16 1.20 -7.43 -16.35
N PHE A 17 1.22 -6.43 -15.47
CA PHE A 17 0.31 -6.36 -14.33
C PHE A 17 -1.12 -6.07 -14.75
N SER A 18 -2.10 -6.59 -13.99
CA SER A 18 -3.50 -6.27 -14.25
C SER A 18 -3.79 -4.78 -14.01
N PRO A 19 -4.81 -4.21 -14.67
CA PRO A 19 -5.23 -2.83 -14.42
C PRO A 19 -5.52 -2.54 -12.94
N PHE A 20 -6.02 -3.53 -12.19
CA PHE A 20 -6.24 -3.40 -10.75
C PHE A 20 -4.92 -3.31 -9.96
N GLN A 21 -3.93 -4.14 -10.30
CA GLN A 21 -2.61 -4.10 -9.65
C GLN A 21 -1.92 -2.77 -9.90
N LEU A 22 -1.91 -2.27 -11.14
CA LEU A 22 -1.32 -0.98 -11.49
C LEU A 22 -1.94 0.17 -10.69
N LYS A 23 -3.27 0.20 -10.56
CA LYS A 23 -3.97 1.20 -9.75
C LYS A 23 -3.63 1.08 -8.26
N VAL A 24 -3.56 -0.13 -7.71
CA VAL A 24 -3.12 -0.36 -6.33
C VAL A 24 -1.70 0.16 -6.11
N TYR A 25 -0.76 -0.21 -6.98
CA TYR A 25 0.64 0.18 -6.85
C TYR A 25 0.82 1.71 -6.94
N ASN A 26 0.10 2.37 -7.85
CA ASN A 26 0.12 3.82 -7.97
C ASN A 26 -0.32 4.51 -6.66
N ILE A 27 -1.42 4.07 -6.07
CA ILE A 27 -1.91 4.62 -4.79
C ILE A 27 -0.88 4.39 -3.67
N VAL A 28 -0.26 3.21 -3.64
CA VAL A 28 0.70 2.82 -2.60
C VAL A 28 2.00 3.61 -2.71
N CYS A 29 2.50 3.86 -3.92
CA CYS A 29 3.67 4.72 -4.17
C CYS A 29 3.44 6.17 -3.75
N ALA A 30 2.18 6.62 -3.65
CA ALA A 30 1.84 7.96 -3.17
C ALA A 30 1.80 8.07 -1.64
N ILE A 31 1.93 6.96 -0.88
CA ILE A 31 1.95 7.00 0.58
C ILE A 31 3.30 7.58 1.04
N PRO A 32 3.31 8.71 1.77
CA PRO A 32 4.55 9.34 2.22
C PRO A 32 5.35 8.47 3.19
N TRP A 33 6.66 8.72 3.27
CA TRP A 33 7.53 8.17 4.30
C TRP A 33 6.99 8.48 5.70
N GLY A 34 7.06 7.51 6.62
CA GLY A 34 6.62 7.66 8.01
C GLY A 34 5.11 7.72 8.18
N ARG A 35 4.32 7.42 7.15
CA ARG A 35 2.85 7.39 7.21
C ARG A 35 2.32 6.04 6.73
N THR A 36 1.26 5.56 7.39
CA THR A 36 0.53 4.37 6.93
C THR A 36 -0.82 4.70 6.32
N ARG A 37 -1.29 3.77 5.47
CA ARG A 37 -2.70 3.70 5.03
C ARG A 37 -3.23 2.30 5.21
N SER A 38 -4.54 2.17 5.40
CA SER A 38 -5.15 0.84 5.53
C SER A 38 -5.47 0.23 4.15
N TYR A 39 -5.61 -1.10 4.09
CA TYR A 39 -6.17 -1.76 2.90
C TYR A 39 -7.54 -1.19 2.51
N LYS A 40 -8.35 -0.80 3.50
CA LYS A 40 -9.68 -0.20 3.31
C LYS A 40 -9.59 1.20 2.70
N TRP A 41 -8.63 2.00 3.15
CA TRP A 41 -8.37 3.33 2.59
C TRP A 41 -8.01 3.24 1.10
N ILE A 42 -7.16 2.29 0.73
CA ILE A 42 -6.77 2.06 -0.67
C ILE A 42 -7.98 1.58 -1.48
N ALA A 43 -8.74 0.63 -0.96
CA ALA A 43 -9.95 0.12 -1.62
C ALA A 43 -10.97 1.22 -1.91
N ARG A 44 -11.15 2.18 -0.98
CA ARG A 44 -11.99 3.37 -1.20
C ARG A 44 -11.43 4.30 -2.27
N ARG A 45 -10.12 4.56 -2.28
CA ARG A 45 -9.45 5.36 -3.33
C ARG A 45 -9.56 4.75 -4.72
N LEU A 46 -9.78 3.44 -4.80
CA LEU A 46 -10.05 2.71 -6.05
C LEU A 46 -11.52 2.74 -6.48
N ASN A 47 -12.41 3.44 -5.75
CA ASN A 47 -13.87 3.36 -5.89
C ASN A 47 -14.40 1.91 -5.78
N ALA A 48 -13.73 1.07 -4.99
CA ALA A 48 -14.08 -0.33 -4.77
C ALA A 48 -13.97 -0.68 -3.28
N PRO A 49 -14.83 -0.09 -2.41
CA PRO A 49 -14.66 -0.11 -0.94
C PRO A 49 -14.60 -1.52 -0.32
N ASN A 50 -15.23 -2.51 -0.97
CA ASN A 50 -15.26 -3.90 -0.51
C ASN A 50 -14.04 -4.72 -0.93
N SER A 51 -13.13 -4.14 -1.72
CA SER A 51 -11.99 -4.83 -2.35
C SER A 51 -10.72 -4.89 -1.47
N SER A 52 -10.82 -4.68 -0.15
CA SER A 52 -9.65 -4.68 0.75
C SER A 52 -8.84 -5.98 0.67
N ARG A 53 -9.50 -7.13 0.49
CA ARG A 53 -8.83 -8.43 0.31
C ARG A 53 -8.09 -8.50 -1.02
N ALA A 54 -8.70 -8.02 -2.10
CA ALA A 54 -8.08 -7.94 -3.42
C ALA A 54 -6.86 -7.02 -3.42
N VAL A 55 -6.91 -5.87 -2.70
CA VAL A 55 -5.74 -5.01 -2.47
C VAL A 55 -4.62 -5.79 -1.79
N GLY A 56 -4.93 -6.56 -0.74
CA GLY A 56 -3.96 -7.43 -0.06
C GLY A 56 -3.31 -8.45 -1.01
N GLN A 57 -4.09 -9.07 -1.89
CA GLN A 57 -3.57 -10.02 -2.89
C GLN A 57 -2.68 -9.34 -3.94
N ALA A 58 -3.07 -8.16 -4.42
CA ALA A 58 -2.23 -7.36 -5.32
C ALA A 58 -0.88 -7.03 -4.66
N LEU A 59 -0.89 -6.59 -3.40
CA LEU A 59 0.32 -6.28 -2.64
C LEU A 59 1.17 -7.51 -2.31
N LYS A 60 0.58 -8.69 -2.15
CA LYS A 60 1.31 -9.96 -1.99
C LYS A 60 2.14 -10.30 -3.22
N ARG A 61 1.67 -9.90 -4.41
CA ARG A 61 2.33 -10.11 -5.71
C ARG A 61 3.26 -8.95 -6.10
N ASN A 62 3.54 -8.02 -5.19
CA ASN A 62 4.46 -6.92 -5.44
C ASN A 62 5.90 -7.45 -5.57
N PRO A 63 6.53 -7.35 -6.76
CA PRO A 63 7.92 -7.78 -6.94
C PRO A 63 8.95 -6.76 -6.42
N PHE A 64 8.54 -5.53 -6.13
CA PHE A 64 9.42 -4.44 -5.72
C PHE A 64 8.99 -3.84 -4.36
N PRO A 65 9.18 -4.56 -3.24
CA PRO A 65 8.63 -4.22 -1.91
C PRO A 65 9.13 -2.92 -1.28
N LEU A 66 10.24 -2.34 -1.76
CA LEU A 66 10.75 -1.05 -1.29
C LEU A 66 10.35 0.12 -2.21
N ILE A 67 10.26 -0.15 -3.51
CA ILE A 67 9.90 0.86 -4.50
C ILE A 67 8.39 1.11 -4.49
N ILE A 68 7.61 0.03 -4.41
CA ILE A 68 6.19 0.07 -4.07
C ILE A 68 6.12 -0.23 -2.56
N PRO A 69 5.99 0.79 -1.69
CA PRO A 69 6.22 0.69 -0.25
C PRO A 69 5.04 -0.01 0.46
N CYS A 70 4.84 -1.29 0.17
CA CYS A 70 3.69 -2.05 0.68
C CYS A 70 3.79 -2.36 2.18
N HIS A 71 4.96 -2.17 2.80
CA HIS A 71 5.11 -2.16 4.26
C HIS A 71 4.36 -1.01 4.94
N ARG A 72 4.06 0.08 4.23
CA ARG A 72 3.22 1.19 4.74
C ARG A 72 1.72 0.89 4.74
N VAL A 73 1.30 -0.27 4.23
CA VAL A 73 -0.12 -0.65 4.17
C VAL A 73 -0.47 -1.59 5.32
N ILE A 74 -1.35 -1.18 6.21
CA ILE A 74 -1.71 -1.93 7.44
C ILE A 74 -3.21 -2.26 7.50
N LYS A 75 -3.63 -3.00 8.53
CA LYS A 75 -5.05 -3.19 8.83
C LYS A 75 -5.65 -1.90 9.39
N SER A 76 -6.95 -1.69 9.21
CA SER A 76 -7.66 -0.50 9.70
C SER A 76 -7.69 -0.39 11.23
N ASP A 77 -7.50 -1.49 11.94
CA ASP A 77 -7.42 -1.57 13.40
C ASP A 77 -6.02 -1.24 13.95
N GLY A 78 -5.06 -0.84 13.10
CA GLY A 78 -3.67 -0.59 13.48
C GLY A 78 -2.77 -1.83 13.43
N GLY A 79 -3.32 -3.03 13.24
CA GLY A 79 -2.53 -4.25 13.11
C GLY A 79 -1.68 -4.25 11.84
N LEU A 80 -0.46 -4.79 11.91
CA LEU A 80 0.49 -4.77 10.77
C LEU A 80 -0.04 -5.40 9.48
N GLY A 81 -0.99 -6.34 9.53
CA GLY A 81 -1.40 -7.10 8.35
C GLY A 81 -0.29 -7.99 7.78
N GLY A 82 -0.39 -8.31 6.49
CA GLY A 82 0.55 -9.15 5.76
C GLY A 82 1.63 -8.36 5.03
N PHE A 83 2.75 -9.02 4.74
CA PHE A 83 3.86 -8.50 3.95
C PHE A 83 4.58 -9.68 3.29
N SER A 84 4.83 -9.61 1.99
CA SER A 84 5.43 -10.71 1.22
C SER A 84 6.85 -11.06 1.71
N GLN A 85 7.58 -10.09 2.24
CA GLN A 85 8.93 -10.28 2.80
C GLN A 85 8.93 -10.56 4.32
N GLY A 86 7.77 -10.83 4.92
CA GLY A 86 7.64 -11.21 6.33
C GLY A 86 7.42 -10.06 7.31
N ARG A 87 6.61 -10.31 8.34
CA ARG A 87 6.21 -9.30 9.35
C ARG A 87 7.39 -8.68 10.13
N PRO A 88 8.47 -9.41 10.46
CA PRO A 88 9.63 -8.80 11.14
C PRO A 88 10.28 -7.69 10.33
N LEU A 89 10.49 -7.90 9.03
CA LEU A 89 11.07 -6.87 8.15
C LEU A 89 10.12 -5.68 8.01
N LYS A 90 8.82 -5.92 7.85
CA LYS A 90 7.81 -4.84 7.84
C LYS A 90 7.88 -3.97 9.08
N LYS A 91 7.98 -4.57 10.27
CA LYS A 91 8.12 -3.82 11.52
C LYS A 91 9.40 -2.99 11.52
N ARG A 92 10.55 -3.59 11.18
CA ARG A 92 11.83 -2.87 11.09
C ARG A 92 11.78 -1.69 10.13
N LEU A 93 11.17 -1.86 8.95
CA LEU A 93 11.01 -0.77 7.99
C LEU A 93 10.14 0.36 8.56
N LEU A 94 9.01 0.04 9.19
CA LEU A 94 8.15 1.04 9.81
C LEU A 94 8.87 1.79 10.95
N ASP A 95 9.67 1.07 11.74
CA ASP A 95 10.48 1.62 12.84
C ASP A 95 11.57 2.57 12.29
N LEU A 96 12.28 2.16 11.21
CA LEU A 96 13.26 3.00 10.52
C LEU A 96 12.63 4.29 9.96
N GLU A 97 11.40 4.19 9.46
CA GLU A 97 10.66 5.33 8.96
C GLU A 97 10.08 6.22 10.07
N LYS A 98 10.19 5.82 11.35
CA LYS A 98 9.52 6.45 12.51
C LYS A 98 8.02 6.61 12.25
N THR A 99 7.38 5.52 11.82
CA THR A 99 6.03 5.57 11.26
C THR A 99 4.96 5.76 12.32
N ASP A 100 4.07 6.73 12.09
CA ASP A 100 2.82 6.84 12.85
C ASP A 100 1.83 5.77 12.39
N ILE A 101 1.51 4.81 13.27
CA ILE A 101 0.46 3.82 13.03
C ILE A 101 -0.90 4.50 13.24
N ILE A 102 -1.57 4.81 12.14
CA ILE A 102 -2.90 5.43 12.16
C ILE A 102 -3.98 4.35 12.24
N VAL A 103 -4.77 4.38 13.32
CA VAL A 103 -5.96 3.54 13.49
C VAL A 103 -7.18 4.28 12.92
N GLU A 104 -7.93 3.63 12.03
CA GLU A 104 -9.20 4.18 11.55
C GLU A 104 -10.29 3.95 12.62
N LYS A 105 -10.75 5.01 13.28
CA LYS A 105 -11.88 4.93 14.22
C LYS A 105 -13.14 4.45 13.46
N ARG A 106 -13.88 3.49 14.05
CA ARG A 106 -15.22 3.11 13.56
C ARG A 106 -16.11 4.36 13.52
N GLY A 107 -16.68 4.68 12.36
CA GLY A 107 -17.64 5.78 12.19
C GLY A 107 -17.08 7.16 11.80
N ALA A 108 -15.76 7.33 11.63
CA ALA A 108 -15.16 8.66 11.41
C ALA A 108 -15.38 9.28 10.01
N TYR A 109 -16.31 8.79 9.19
CA TYR A 109 -16.54 9.29 7.83
C TYR A 109 -18.00 9.10 7.42
N VAL A 110 -18.85 10.09 7.77
CA VAL A 110 -19.86 10.63 6.84
C VAL A 110 -19.16 11.65 5.95
#